data_AF-C4WRD9-F1
#
_entry.id   AF-C4WRD9-F1
#
_cell.length_a   1.000
_cell.length_b   1.000
_cell.length_c   1.000
_cell.angle_alpha   90.00
_cell.angle_beta   90.00
_cell.angle_gamma   90.00
#
_symmetry.space_group_name_H-M   'P 1'
#
loop_
_entity.id
_entity.type
_entity.pdbx_description
1 polymer ?
#
loop_
_entity_poly.entity_id
_entity_poly.type
_entity_poly.pdbx_seq_one_letter_code
_entity_poly.pdbx_strand_id
1 'polypeptide(L)'
;MSQPVLDLRARAFYYVRGEITLIGTWLRIEGQFRPCMVLIRTGEETNPHTVPCLIPLERAWIWNETFGDPRQAAHTVAGFLDALRLTPGKVNAIRLLSLIHEHLGDLVNIPPLPPLEQRVVAEIIVTNNTTGQTREVEVKDYV
;
A
#
# COMPACT_ATOMS: atom_id res chain seq x y z
N MET A 1 -20.82 -11.94 -9.91
CA MET A 1 -20.22 -10.67 -9.44
C MET A 1 -18.80 -10.59 -9.97
N SER A 2 -18.45 -9.52 -10.71
CA SER A 2 -17.06 -9.30 -11.14
C SER A 2 -16.25 -8.84 -9.93
N GLN A 3 -15.22 -9.59 -9.56
CA GLN A 3 -14.32 -9.21 -8.47
C GLN A 3 -13.29 -8.20 -9.00
N PRO A 4 -13.02 -7.11 -8.25
CA PRO A 4 -12.10 -6.07 -8.70
C PRO A 4 -10.67 -6.61 -8.83
N VAL A 5 -9.92 -6.06 -9.79
CA VAL A 5 -8.50 -6.39 -10.02
C VAL A 5 -7.60 -5.88 -8.88
N LEU A 6 -8.03 -4.80 -8.21
CA LEU A 6 -7.35 -4.18 -7.08
C LEU A 6 -8.41 -3.73 -6.07
N ASP A 7 -8.32 -4.18 -4.82
CA ASP A 7 -9.19 -3.73 -3.72
C ASP A 7 -8.35 -3.10 -2.62
N LEU A 8 -8.33 -1.77 -2.57
CA LEU A 8 -7.56 -1.02 -1.58
C LEU A 8 -8.12 -1.12 -0.16
N ARG A 9 -9.24 -1.81 0.08
CA ARG A 9 -9.75 -2.12 1.43
C ARG A 9 -9.06 -3.34 2.04
N ALA A 10 -8.60 -4.27 1.20
CA ALA A 10 -7.81 -5.42 1.64
C ALA A 10 -6.34 -4.99 1.78
N ARG A 11 -5.91 -4.67 3.01
CA ARG A 11 -4.58 -4.11 3.28
C ARG A 11 -3.72 -5.08 4.09
N ALA A 12 -2.46 -5.23 3.70
CA ALA A 12 -1.41 -5.88 4.49
C ALA A 12 -0.71 -4.86 5.38
N PHE A 13 -0.45 -3.66 4.85
CA PHE A 13 0.05 -2.51 5.59
C PHE A 13 -0.52 -1.21 5.00
N TYR A 14 -0.44 -0.12 5.77
CA TYR A 14 -0.93 1.20 5.38
C TYR A 14 -0.09 2.29 6.05
N TYR A 15 0.50 3.17 5.25
CA TYR A 15 1.31 4.28 5.73
C TYR A 15 0.92 5.58 5.02
N VAL A 16 1.00 6.68 5.75
CA VAL A 16 0.75 8.03 5.23
C VAL A 16 2.01 8.85 5.41
N ARG A 17 2.51 9.45 4.32
CA ARG A 17 3.68 10.34 4.35
C ARG A 17 3.38 11.62 3.58
N GLY A 18 2.86 12.60 4.31
CA GLY A 18 2.45 13.88 3.74
C GLY A 18 1.25 13.71 2.80
N GLU A 19 1.44 13.98 1.52
CA GLU A 19 0.39 13.91 0.50
C GLU A 19 0.25 12.53 -0.17
N ILE A 20 1.11 11.57 0.19
CA ILE A 20 1.14 10.23 -0.38
C ILE A 20 0.74 9.19 0.66
N THR A 21 -0.16 8.30 0.26
CA THR A 21 -0.50 7.09 0.99
C THR A 21 0.12 5.88 0.30
N LEU A 22 0.81 5.05 1.08
CA LEU A 22 1.42 3.78 0.68
C LEU A 22 0.59 2.62 1.22
N ILE A 23 0.18 1.70 0.36
CA ILE A 23 -0.68 0.58 0.73
C ILE A 23 -0.05 -0.72 0.25
N GLY A 24 0.15 -1.68 1.15
CA GLY A 24 0.45 -3.06 0.80
C GLY A 24 -0.85 -3.80 0.57
N THR A 25 -1.04 -4.42 -0.59
CA THR A 25 -2.28 -5.11 -0.96
C THR A 25 -1.99 -6.23 -1.96
N TRP A 26 -3.02 -6.75 -2.60
CA TRP A 26 -2.93 -7.80 -3.60
C TRP A 26 -3.53 -7.34 -4.93
N LEU A 27 -2.74 -7.50 -5.98
CA LEU A 27 -3.16 -7.28 -7.36
C LEU A 27 -3.59 -8.62 -7.96
N ARG A 28 -4.76 -8.67 -8.60
CA ARG A 28 -5.22 -9.86 -9.30
C ARG A 28 -4.63 -9.91 -10.71
N ILE A 29 -3.75 -10.87 -10.96
CA ILE A 29 -3.14 -11.12 -12.26
C ILE A 29 -3.45 -12.57 -12.64
N GLU A 30 -4.01 -12.80 -13.84
CA GLU A 30 -4.30 -14.15 -14.36
C GLU A 30 -5.10 -15.03 -13.38
N GLY A 31 -6.02 -14.41 -12.63
CA GLY A 31 -6.86 -15.11 -11.66
C GLY A 31 -6.23 -15.34 -10.29
N GLN A 32 -4.95 -14.99 -10.09
CA GLN A 32 -4.23 -15.13 -8.82
C GLN A 32 -3.97 -13.78 -8.14
N PHE A 33 -4.03 -13.75 -6.82
CA PHE A 33 -3.69 -12.57 -6.02
C PHE A 33 -2.18 -12.55 -5.73
N ARG A 34 -1.52 -11.50 -6.20
CA ARG A 34 -0.07 -11.28 -6.02
C ARG A 34 0.16 -10.06 -5.14
N PRO A 35 1.04 -10.12 -4.14
CA PRO A 35 1.38 -8.96 -3.34
C PRO A 35 1.87 -7.79 -4.20
N CYS A 36 1.40 -6.60 -3.87
CA CYS A 36 1.85 -5.37 -4.49
C CYS A 36 1.86 -4.21 -3.48
N MET A 37 2.70 -3.23 -3.77
CA MET A 37 2.71 -1.95 -3.09
C MET A 37 2.04 -0.92 -4.00
N VAL A 38 1.17 -0.10 -3.43
CA VAL A 38 0.38 0.91 -4.14
C VAL A 38 0.68 2.27 -3.54
N LEU A 39 0.92 3.26 -4.40
CA LEU A 39 1.03 4.66 -4.04
C LEU A 39 -0.16 5.41 -4.63
N ILE A 40 -0.83 6.18 -3.79
CA ILE A 40 -1.90 7.10 -4.18
C ILE A 40 -1.73 8.42 -3.44
N ARG A 41 -2.48 9.44 -3.84
CA ARG A 41 -2.63 10.64 -3.01
C ARG A 41 -3.42 10.32 -1.75
N THR A 42 -3.07 10.95 -0.65
CA THR A 42 -3.78 10.74 0.63
C THR A 42 -5.22 11.25 0.55
N GLY A 43 -6.18 10.43 0.99
CA GLY A 43 -7.60 10.72 0.96
C GLY A 43 -8.29 10.41 -0.37
N GLU A 44 -7.58 9.80 -1.30
CA GLU A 44 -8.08 9.45 -2.64
C GLU A 44 -8.42 7.94 -2.80
N GLU A 45 -8.42 7.15 -1.73
CA GLU A 45 -8.66 5.70 -1.76
C GLU A 45 -9.99 5.30 -2.42
N THR A 46 -11.02 6.14 -2.28
CA THR A 46 -12.37 5.89 -2.81
C THR A 46 -12.69 6.72 -4.05
N ASN A 47 -11.73 7.52 -4.54
CA ASN A 47 -11.96 8.43 -5.65
C ASN A 47 -11.83 7.66 -6.99
N PRO A 48 -12.86 7.65 -7.84
CA PRO A 48 -12.83 6.91 -9.11
C PRO A 48 -11.83 7.45 -10.14
N HIS A 49 -11.33 8.68 -9.94
CA HIS A 49 -10.35 9.32 -10.82
C HIS A 49 -8.91 9.17 -10.34
N THR A 50 -8.70 8.41 -9.27
CA THR A 50 -7.37 8.17 -8.73
C THR A 50 -6.63 7.17 -9.60
N VAL A 51 -5.41 7.53 -9.97
CA VAL A 51 -4.52 6.68 -10.75
C VAL A 51 -3.49 6.09 -9.78
N PRO A 52 -3.67 4.83 -9.34
CA PRO A 52 -2.72 4.19 -8.43
C PRO A 52 -1.42 3.87 -9.15
N CYS A 53 -0.29 4.17 -8.50
CA CYS A 53 1.02 3.72 -8.93
C CYS A 53 1.32 2.38 -8.27
N LEU A 54 1.62 1.35 -9.09
CA LEU A 54 1.74 -0.02 -8.63
C LEU A 54 3.17 -0.52 -8.72
N ILE A 55 3.61 -1.21 -7.67
CA ILE A 55 4.87 -1.96 -7.61
C ILE A 55 4.52 -3.41 -7.25
N PRO A 56 4.37 -4.30 -8.24
CA PRO A 56 4.20 -5.73 -7.99
C PRO A 56 5.44 -6.32 -7.31
N LEU A 57 5.26 -7.31 -6.44
CA LEU A 57 6.36 -7.99 -5.76
C LEU A 57 7.40 -8.57 -6.75
N GLU A 58 6.95 -9.06 -7.90
CA GLU A 58 7.81 -9.62 -8.95
C GLU A 58 8.74 -8.58 -9.58
N ARG A 59 8.42 -7.28 -9.43
CA ARG A 59 9.23 -6.15 -9.91
C ARG A 59 9.92 -5.40 -8.77
N ALA A 60 9.73 -5.83 -7.52
CA ALA A 60 10.32 -5.17 -6.34
C ALA A 60 11.86 -5.20 -6.36
N TRP A 61 12.48 -6.21 -6.99
CA TRP A 61 13.93 -6.34 -7.11
C TRP A 61 14.60 -5.13 -7.81
N ILE A 62 13.88 -4.43 -8.70
CA ILE A 62 14.37 -3.24 -9.41
C ILE A 62 14.81 -2.15 -8.41
N TRP A 63 14.14 -2.11 -7.26
CA TRP A 63 14.31 -1.10 -6.23
C TRP A 63 15.33 -1.52 -5.16
N ASN A 64 15.98 -2.69 -5.30
CA ASN A 64 16.98 -3.13 -4.35
C ASN A 64 18.26 -2.30 -4.44
N GLU A 65 18.82 -1.88 -3.30
CA GLU A 65 20.01 -1.02 -3.26
C GLU A 65 21.31 -1.75 -3.68
N THR A 66 21.36 -3.07 -3.54
CA THR A 66 22.57 -3.87 -3.81
C THR A 66 22.62 -4.41 -5.24
N PHE A 67 21.50 -4.87 -5.78
CA PHE A 67 21.45 -5.56 -7.08
C PHE A 67 20.33 -5.06 -8.01
N GLY A 68 19.63 -3.98 -7.64
CA GLY A 68 18.56 -3.41 -8.46
C GLY A 68 19.04 -2.63 -9.68
N ASP A 69 18.10 -2.02 -10.39
CA ASP A 69 18.37 -1.14 -11.53
C ASP A 69 17.96 0.30 -11.16
N PRO A 70 18.91 1.15 -10.72
CA PRO A 70 18.61 2.51 -10.29
C PRO A 70 18.09 3.40 -11.43
N ARG A 71 18.45 3.09 -12.70
CA ARG A 71 17.96 3.86 -13.85
C ARG A 71 16.50 3.54 -14.12
N GLN A 72 16.14 2.25 -14.08
CA GLN A 72 14.76 1.82 -14.24
C GLN A 72 13.87 2.27 -13.07
N ALA A 73 14.37 2.21 -11.84
CA ALA A 73 13.68 2.74 -10.66
C ALA A 73 13.39 4.24 -10.80
N ALA A 74 14.42 5.05 -11.14
CA ALA A 74 14.27 6.49 -11.35
C ALA A 74 13.30 6.82 -12.49
N HIS A 75 13.35 6.08 -13.60
CA HIS A 75 12.43 6.26 -14.73
C HIS A 75 10.98 5.96 -14.32
N THR A 76 10.78 4.91 -13.53
CA THR A 76 9.45 4.50 -13.04
C THR A 76 8.89 5.56 -12.07
N VAL A 77 9.71 6.04 -11.13
CA VAL A 77 9.35 7.15 -10.24
C VAL A 77 8.96 8.40 -11.00
N ALA A 78 9.70 8.76 -12.06
CA ALA A 78 9.39 9.93 -12.86
C ALA A 78 7.99 9.84 -13.47
N GLY A 79 7.58 8.65 -13.94
CA GLY A 79 6.21 8.41 -14.40
C GLY A 79 5.15 8.46 -13.29
N PHE A 80 5.51 8.11 -12.05
CA PHE A 80 4.60 8.19 -10.91
C PHE A 80 4.29 9.61 -10.47
N LEU A 81 5.21 10.57 -10.66
CA LEU A 81 5.00 11.95 -10.21
C LEU A 81 3.74 12.58 -10.81
N ASP A 82 3.49 12.37 -12.10
CA ASP A 82 2.31 12.90 -12.79
C ASP A 82 1.01 12.26 -12.29
N ALA A 83 0.98 10.93 -12.17
CA ALA A 83 -0.16 10.19 -11.63
C ALA A 83 -0.51 10.61 -10.19
N LEU A 84 0.51 10.90 -9.38
CA LEU A 84 0.37 11.37 -8.00
C LEU A 84 0.15 12.89 -7.90
N ARG A 85 0.10 13.61 -9.03
CA ARG A 85 -0.04 15.08 -9.12
C ARG A 85 1.02 15.82 -8.30
N LEU A 86 2.21 15.26 -8.21
CA LEU A 86 3.37 15.87 -7.56
C LEU A 86 4.09 16.77 -8.57
N THR A 87 4.63 17.90 -8.08
CA THR A 87 5.47 18.75 -8.93
C THR A 87 6.66 17.94 -9.47
N PRO A 88 6.87 17.89 -10.80
CA PRO A 88 8.01 17.19 -11.38
C PRO A 88 9.33 17.78 -10.88
N GLY A 89 10.27 16.92 -10.48
CA GLY A 89 11.59 17.38 -10.05
C GLY A 89 12.35 16.34 -9.24
N LYS A 90 13.67 16.54 -9.14
CA LYS A 90 14.58 15.62 -8.43
C LYS A 90 14.19 15.42 -6.97
N VAL A 91 13.73 16.46 -6.28
CA VAL A 91 13.38 16.40 -4.86
C VAL A 91 12.22 15.43 -4.62
N ASN A 92 11.11 15.57 -5.36
CA ASN A 92 9.96 14.68 -5.21
C ASN A 92 10.27 13.25 -5.71
N ALA A 93 11.08 13.12 -6.77
CA ALA A 93 11.54 11.81 -7.21
C ALA A 93 12.35 11.08 -6.14
N ILE A 94 13.33 11.75 -5.52
CA ILE A 94 14.14 11.17 -4.44
C ILE A 94 13.26 10.82 -3.24
N ARG A 95 12.33 11.71 -2.84
CA ARG A 95 11.39 11.44 -1.75
C ARG A 95 10.54 10.19 -1.99
N LEU A 96 10.04 10.01 -3.22
CA LEU A 96 9.25 8.84 -3.59
C LEU A 96 10.09 7.58 -3.61
N LEU A 97 11.31 7.65 -4.16
CA LEU A 97 12.26 6.55 -4.18
C LEU A 97 12.61 6.08 -2.77
N SER A 98 12.94 7.01 -1.86
CA SER A 98 13.21 6.70 -0.46
C SER A 98 12.02 6.07 0.25
N LEU A 99 10.80 6.61 0.02
CA LEU A 99 9.58 6.02 0.58
C LEU A 99 9.40 4.56 0.15
N ILE A 100 9.63 4.26 -1.14
CA ILE A 100 9.54 2.90 -1.67
C ILE A 100 10.61 2.01 -1.02
N HIS A 101 11.86 2.43 -1.00
CA HIS A 101 12.98 1.66 -0.42
C HIS A 101 12.74 1.29 1.05
N GLU A 102 12.30 2.25 1.86
CA GLU A 102 12.02 2.07 3.28
C GLU A 102 10.97 0.94 3.53
N HIS A 103 10.12 0.64 2.54
CA HIS A 103 8.99 -0.28 2.68
C HIS A 103 9.08 -1.50 1.76
N LEU A 104 10.22 -1.72 1.09
CA LEU A 104 10.43 -2.94 0.28
C LEU A 104 10.39 -4.20 1.14
N GLY A 105 10.91 -4.13 2.37
CA GLY A 105 10.83 -5.24 3.32
C GLY A 105 9.39 -5.63 3.64
N ASP A 106 8.51 -4.64 3.86
CA ASP A 106 7.09 -4.88 4.12
C ASP A 106 6.41 -5.56 2.93
N LEU A 107 6.74 -5.14 1.70
CA LEU A 107 6.21 -5.74 0.48
C LEU A 107 6.60 -7.23 0.33
N VAL A 108 7.86 -7.57 0.63
CA VAL A 108 8.34 -8.97 0.57
C VAL A 108 7.65 -9.84 1.62
N ASN A 109 7.25 -9.26 2.75
CA ASN A 109 6.61 -9.96 3.85
C ASN A 109 5.08 -10.03 3.76
N ILE A 110 4.45 -9.46 2.73
CA ILE A 110 3.01 -9.59 2.53
C ILE A 110 2.68 -11.08 2.31
N PRO A 111 1.85 -11.71 3.17
CA PRO A 111 1.47 -13.10 2.98
C PRO A 111 0.55 -13.26 1.76
N PRO A 112 0.38 -14.47 1.22
CA PRO A 112 -0.70 -14.76 0.29
C PRO A 112 -2.05 -14.30 0.85
N LEU A 113 -2.93 -13.77 0.00
CA LEU A 113 -4.24 -13.29 0.44
C LEU A 113 -4.98 -14.47 1.13
N PRO A 114 -5.39 -14.34 2.40
CA PRO A 114 -6.16 -15.40 3.05
C PRO A 114 -7.48 -15.59 2.31
N PRO A 115 -8.07 -16.81 2.33
CA PRO A 115 -9.42 -17.03 1.83
C PRO A 115 -10.37 -15.99 2.43
N LEU A 116 -11.27 -15.43 1.61
CA LEU A 116 -12.18 -14.32 1.98
C LEU A 116 -13.26 -14.73 3.00
N GLU A 117 -13.00 -15.71 3.86
CA GLU A 117 -13.84 -16.02 5.01
C GLU A 117 -13.61 -14.97 6.10
N GLN A 118 -14.53 -13.98 6.13
CA GLN A 118 -14.77 -13.01 7.21
C GLN A 118 -13.51 -12.55 7.96
N ARG A 119 -12.76 -11.66 7.32
CA ARG A 119 -11.64 -10.96 7.93
C ARG A 119 -12.16 -10.05 9.05
N VAL A 120 -11.94 -10.44 10.30
CA VAL A 120 -12.11 -9.55 11.47
C VAL A 120 -11.12 -8.39 11.30
N VAL A 121 -11.65 -7.17 11.21
CA VAL A 121 -10.84 -5.97 10.99
C VAL A 121 -10.83 -5.17 12.30
N ALA A 122 -9.66 -5.15 12.93
CA ALA A 122 -9.27 -4.41 14.13
C ALA A 122 -9.48 -5.10 15.49
N GLU A 123 -8.37 -5.21 16.20
CA GLU A 123 -8.31 -5.26 17.66
C GLU A 123 -8.20 -3.81 18.14
N ILE A 124 -9.20 -3.33 18.88
CA ILE A 124 -9.17 -1.99 19.50
C ILE A 124 -8.93 -2.18 20.99
N ILE A 125 -7.76 -1.76 21.48
CA ILE A 125 -7.51 -1.63 22.91
C ILE A 125 -8.13 -0.31 23.37
N VAL A 126 -9.35 -0.37 23.91
CA VAL A 126 -9.96 0.80 24.55
C VAL A 126 -9.42 0.91 25.97
N THR A 127 -8.58 1.92 26.21
CA THR A 127 -8.06 2.25 27.53
C THR A 127 -8.94 3.32 28.19
N ASN A 128 -9.52 3.02 29.35
CA ASN A 128 -10.29 3.99 30.11
C ASN A 128 -9.34 4.94 30.87
N ASN A 129 -9.24 6.20 30.42
CA ASN A 129 -8.32 7.21 30.96
C ASN A 129 -8.55 7.62 32.42
N THR A 130 -9.61 7.14 33.07
CA THR A 130 -9.88 7.43 34.50
C THR A 130 -9.52 6.27 35.41
N THR A 131 -9.51 5.03 34.92
CA THR A 131 -9.34 3.82 35.75
C THR A 131 -8.17 2.92 35.32
N GLY A 132 -7.55 3.16 34.17
CA GLY A 132 -6.43 2.36 33.65
C GLY A 132 -6.81 0.96 33.19
N GLN A 133 -8.10 0.58 33.22
CA GLN A 133 -8.55 -0.72 32.71
C GLN A 133 -8.60 -0.72 31.19
N THR A 134 -7.95 -1.73 30.60
CA THR A 134 -8.00 -2.07 29.18
C THR A 134 -9.09 -3.11 28.95
N ARG A 135 -9.96 -2.88 27.96
CA ARG A 135 -10.95 -3.88 27.52
C ARG A 135 -10.76 -4.16 26.03
N GLU A 136 -10.51 -5.42 25.71
CA GLU A 136 -10.52 -5.95 24.34
C GLU A 136 -11.98 -6.14 23.91
N VAL A 137 -12.38 -5.53 22.80
CA VAL A 137 -13.72 -5.67 22.24
C VAL A 137 -13.62 -5.99 20.76
N GLU A 138 -14.15 -7.14 20.37
CA GLU A 138 -14.32 -7.52 18.97
C GLU A 138 -15.44 -6.69 18.33
N VAL A 139 -15.13 -5.94 17.29
CA VAL A 139 -16.14 -5.23 16.49
C VAL A 139 -16.30 -5.97 15.16
N LYS A 140 -17.53 -6.44 14.90
CA LYS A 140 -17.91 -7.07 13.63
C LYS A 140 -18.78 -6.09 12.85
N ASP A 141 -18.31 -5.66 11.69
CA ASP A 141 -19.06 -4.80 10.79
C ASP A 141 -19.79 -5.65 9.75
N TYR A 142 -21.08 -5.39 9.55
CA TYR A 142 -21.92 -6.09 8.58
C TYR A 142 -22.31 -5.10 7.48
N VAL A 143 -21.81 -5.32 6.26
CA VAL A 143 -22.35 -4.71 5.02
C VAL A 143 -22.54 -5.79 3.97
#